data_AF-A0A3N5R2P5-F1
#
_entry.id   AF-A0A3N5R2P5-F1
#
_cell.length_a   1.000
_cell.length_b   1.000
_cell.length_c   1.000
_cell.angle_alpha   90.00
_cell.angle_beta   90.00
_cell.angle_gamma   90.00
#
_symmetry.space_group_name_H-M   'P 1'
#
loop_
_entity.id
_entity.type
_entity.pdbx_description
1 polymer ?
#
loop_
_entity_poly.entity_id
_entity_poly.type
_entity_poly.pdbx_seq_one_letter_code
_entity_poly.pdbx_strand_id
1 'polypeptide(L)'
;TSIRTKAELDRHVQLWLNAPPHDESLYVVDSKSKPARLPIGYVLSLEGADSILSMSHLERSYADGLRALGPAHYGPGVYAHGTDAAGPMPTKGRGLLKEMDRLGMILDVTHLCDENFWEALEIFQGPVWASHQNCRVLAPWNRQFADDQIRAVIERGGVLGMAFDAIMMVPGWKHLRSKPQDYQLKLSRICEHIDHICQLAGSARHVGIGTDLDGGYGTEQTPLDLDSIADLQSIPQMLRDRGYTEEDIEGIMWRNFIDFLRKVLK
;
A
#
# COMPACT_ATOMS: atom_id res chain seq x y z
N THR A 1 2.12 -6.30 -17.49
CA THR A 1 2.76 -7.61 -17.24
C THR A 1 2.47 -8.04 -15.83
N SER A 2 1.90 -9.24 -15.63
CA SER A 2 1.78 -9.83 -14.29
C SER A 2 3.18 -10.19 -13.77
N ILE A 3 3.52 -9.75 -12.56
CA ILE A 3 4.81 -9.99 -11.93
C ILE A 3 4.60 -11.02 -10.81
N ARG A 4 5.23 -12.19 -10.96
CA ARG A 4 5.08 -13.34 -10.07
C ARG A 4 6.40 -13.81 -9.48
N THR A 5 7.52 -13.46 -10.12
CA THR A 5 8.88 -13.89 -9.77
C THR A 5 9.83 -12.70 -9.76
N LYS A 6 10.98 -12.86 -9.11
CA LYS A 6 12.03 -11.84 -9.13
C LYS A 6 12.52 -11.54 -10.55
N ALA A 7 12.66 -12.58 -11.39
CA ALA A 7 13.12 -12.43 -12.76
C ALA A 7 12.14 -11.61 -13.63
N GLU A 8 10.84 -11.74 -13.41
CA GLU A 8 9.83 -10.91 -14.09
C GLU A 8 9.86 -9.47 -13.59
N LEU A 9 10.02 -9.27 -12.27
CA LEU A 9 10.18 -7.94 -11.68
C LEU A 9 11.40 -7.22 -12.24
N ASP A 10 12.57 -7.85 -12.21
CA ASP A 10 13.82 -7.25 -12.69
C ASP A 10 13.74 -6.93 -14.18
N ARG A 11 13.15 -7.82 -14.98
CA ARG A 11 12.88 -7.56 -16.40
C ARG A 11 11.96 -6.36 -16.60
N HIS A 12 10.90 -6.25 -15.80
CA HIS A 12 9.97 -5.13 -15.88
C HIS A 12 10.63 -3.80 -15.49
N VAL A 13 11.40 -3.79 -14.41
CA VAL A 13 12.17 -2.61 -13.98
C VAL A 13 13.16 -2.18 -15.05
N GLN A 14 13.85 -3.12 -15.70
CA GLN A 14 14.72 -2.81 -16.83
C GLN A 14 13.95 -2.23 -18.02
N LEU A 15 12.75 -2.73 -18.34
CA LEU A 15 11.92 -2.14 -19.39
C LEU A 15 11.51 -0.70 -19.05
N TRP A 16 11.20 -0.42 -17.78
CA TRP A 16 10.85 0.92 -17.31
C TRP A 16 12.04 1.89 -17.35
N LEU A 17 13.20 1.48 -16.83
CA LEU A 17 14.43 2.31 -16.82
C LEU A 17 14.97 2.62 -18.22
N ASN A 18 14.73 1.73 -19.18
CA ASN A 18 15.13 1.93 -20.58
C ASN A 18 14.02 2.57 -21.43
N ALA A 19 12.87 2.92 -20.83
CA ALA A 19 11.79 3.53 -21.55
C ALA A 19 12.15 4.99 -21.94
N PRO A 20 11.72 5.46 -23.13
CA PRO A 20 12.00 6.83 -23.53
C PRO A 20 11.35 7.81 -22.55
N PRO A 21 11.98 8.98 -22.29
CA PRO A 21 11.38 10.00 -21.45
C PRO A 21 9.99 10.37 -21.98
N HIS A 22 9.07 10.63 -21.05
CA HIS A 22 7.71 11.05 -21.35
C HIS A 22 7.77 12.31 -22.22
N ASP A 23 7.23 12.26 -23.44
CA ASP A 23 6.98 13.50 -24.19
C ASP A 23 5.70 14.13 -23.61
N GLU A 24 5.65 15.44 -23.47
CA GLU A 24 4.49 16.14 -22.87
C GLU A 24 3.20 16.02 -23.73
N SER A 25 3.20 15.19 -24.79
CA SER A 25 2.02 15.00 -25.59
C SER A 25 0.95 14.25 -24.79
N LEU A 26 -0.22 14.88 -24.67
CA LEU A 26 -1.38 14.26 -24.04
C LEU A 26 -1.69 12.93 -24.74
N TYR A 27 -2.11 11.93 -23.97
CA TYR A 27 -2.56 10.67 -24.52
C TYR A 27 -3.88 10.88 -25.29
N VAL A 28 -3.79 11.03 -26.62
CA VAL A 28 -4.96 11.32 -27.47
C VAL A 28 -5.55 10.07 -28.13
N VAL A 29 -4.88 8.91 -28.08
CA VAL A 29 -5.33 7.72 -28.82
C VAL A 29 -5.06 6.41 -28.07
N ASP A 30 -6.13 5.72 -27.68
CA ASP A 30 -6.09 4.30 -27.32
C ASP A 30 -6.15 3.46 -28.60
N SER A 31 -4.99 3.11 -29.13
CA SER A 31 -4.88 2.28 -30.33
C SER A 31 -4.16 0.97 -30.01
N LYS A 32 -4.87 -0.15 -30.18
CA LYS A 32 -4.26 -1.50 -30.16
C LYS A 32 -3.15 -1.67 -31.21
N SER A 33 -3.12 -0.86 -32.27
CA SER A 33 -2.06 -0.92 -33.30
C SER A 33 -0.83 -0.07 -32.97
N LYS A 34 -0.91 0.82 -31.97
CA LYS A 34 0.18 1.66 -31.46
C LYS A 34 0.09 1.76 -29.93
N PRO A 35 0.40 0.66 -29.19
CA PRO A 35 0.33 0.67 -27.74
C PRO A 35 1.26 1.75 -27.15
N ALA A 36 0.83 2.37 -26.04
CA ALA A 36 1.61 3.35 -25.30
C ALA A 36 3.02 2.79 -24.97
N ARG A 37 4.03 3.67 -25.07
CA ARG A 37 5.46 3.32 -25.03
C ARG A 37 5.97 2.84 -23.66
N LEU A 38 5.23 3.07 -22.57
CA LEU A 38 5.69 2.77 -21.22
C LEU A 38 5.06 1.46 -20.71
N PRO A 39 5.88 0.49 -20.24
CA PRO A 39 5.37 -0.80 -19.77
C PRO A 39 4.64 -0.62 -18.42
N ILE A 40 3.44 -1.20 -18.27
CA ILE A 40 2.77 -1.33 -16.97
C ILE A 40 3.00 -2.74 -16.41
N GLY A 41 3.46 -2.84 -15.18
CA GLY A 41 3.62 -4.07 -14.41
C GLY A 41 2.63 -4.09 -13.25
N TYR A 42 2.16 -5.27 -12.87
CA TYR A 42 1.28 -5.42 -11.71
C TYR A 42 1.61 -6.68 -10.92
N VAL A 43 1.49 -6.57 -9.60
CA VAL A 43 1.52 -7.69 -8.65
C VAL A 43 0.09 -7.89 -8.15
N LEU A 44 -0.40 -9.12 -8.17
CA LEU A 44 -1.74 -9.39 -7.64
C LEU A 44 -1.69 -9.42 -6.11
N SER A 45 -2.47 -8.53 -5.50
CA SER A 45 -2.77 -8.50 -4.07
C SER A 45 -4.27 -8.73 -3.87
N LEU A 46 -4.66 -9.34 -2.75
CA LEU A 46 -6.05 -9.52 -2.36
C LEU A 46 -6.31 -8.79 -1.04
N GLU A 47 -7.24 -7.84 -1.06
CA GLU A 47 -7.70 -7.12 0.13
C GLU A 47 -8.95 -7.79 0.69
N GLY A 48 -8.86 -8.32 1.92
CA GLY A 48 -9.90 -9.11 2.54
C GLY A 48 -9.94 -10.56 2.03
N ALA A 49 -9.88 -11.52 2.95
CA ALA A 49 -9.76 -12.94 2.63
C ALA A 49 -11.09 -13.69 2.52
N ASP A 50 -12.23 -13.02 2.64
CA ASP A 50 -13.55 -13.66 2.69
C ASP A 50 -13.88 -14.48 1.43
N SER A 51 -13.25 -14.14 0.29
CA SER A 51 -13.37 -14.90 -0.96
C SER A 51 -12.57 -16.22 -0.97
N ILE A 52 -11.64 -16.43 -0.03
CA ILE A 52 -10.85 -17.66 0.09
C ILE A 52 -11.69 -18.74 0.78
N LEU A 53 -12.38 -19.56 -0.02
CA LEU A 53 -13.26 -20.63 0.48
C LEU A 53 -12.52 -21.81 1.18
N SER A 54 -11.26 -22.06 0.84
CA SER A 54 -10.43 -23.13 1.41
C SER A 54 -8.93 -22.85 1.22
N MET A 55 -8.05 -23.54 1.95
CA MET A 55 -6.60 -23.43 1.73
C MET A 55 -6.21 -23.87 0.31
N SER A 56 -6.88 -24.89 -0.24
CA SER A 56 -6.67 -25.27 -1.65
C SER A 56 -7.13 -24.18 -2.64
N HIS A 57 -8.07 -23.31 -2.26
CA HIS A 57 -8.40 -22.14 -3.06
C HIS A 57 -7.25 -21.14 -3.03
N LEU A 58 -6.69 -20.85 -1.85
CA LEU A 58 -5.50 -19.99 -1.71
C LEU A 58 -4.32 -20.50 -2.55
N GLU A 59 -4.02 -21.80 -2.48
CA GLU A 59 -2.94 -22.42 -3.26
C GLU A 59 -3.14 -22.21 -4.78
N ARG A 60 -4.37 -22.36 -5.27
CA ARG A 60 -4.71 -22.08 -6.67
C ARG A 60 -4.55 -20.59 -7.01
N SER A 61 -5.07 -19.70 -6.16
CA SER A 61 -4.91 -18.24 -6.36
C SER A 61 -3.43 -17.84 -6.40
N TYR A 62 -2.60 -18.44 -5.55
CA TYR A 62 -1.14 -18.25 -5.58
C TYR A 62 -0.52 -18.76 -6.88
N ALA A 63 -0.91 -19.95 -7.34
CA ALA A 63 -0.46 -20.50 -8.63
C ALA A 63 -0.86 -19.59 -9.81
N ASP A 64 -2.05 -18.97 -9.74
CA ASP A 64 -2.57 -18.03 -10.74
C ASP A 64 -1.91 -16.65 -10.69
N GLY A 65 -1.12 -16.36 -9.65
CA GLY A 65 -0.24 -15.19 -9.57
C GLY A 65 -0.46 -14.29 -8.37
N LEU A 66 -1.37 -14.61 -7.44
CA LEU A 66 -1.53 -13.88 -6.19
C LEU A 66 -0.22 -13.92 -5.38
N ARG A 67 0.25 -12.78 -4.88
CA ARG A 67 1.51 -12.69 -4.11
C ARG A 67 1.37 -12.05 -2.74
N ALA A 68 0.35 -11.22 -2.56
CA ALA A 68 0.06 -10.60 -1.27
C ALA A 68 -1.41 -10.81 -0.90
N LEU A 69 -1.69 -10.85 0.40
CA LEU A 69 -3.05 -11.00 0.91
C LEU A 69 -3.22 -10.29 2.25
N GLY A 70 -4.27 -9.48 2.35
CA GLY A 70 -4.79 -8.89 3.58
C GLY A 70 -5.90 -9.77 4.18
N PRO A 71 -5.77 -10.28 5.42
CA PRO A 71 -6.77 -11.19 5.98
C PRO A 71 -8.15 -10.56 6.26
N ALA A 72 -8.23 -9.23 6.34
CA ALA A 72 -9.45 -8.46 6.64
C ALA A 72 -9.61 -7.22 5.75
N HIS A 73 -10.80 -6.62 5.80
CA HIS A 73 -11.12 -5.31 5.24
C HIS A 73 -11.84 -4.46 6.32
N TYR A 74 -13.09 -4.02 6.13
CA TYR A 74 -13.90 -3.41 7.20
C TYR A 74 -14.75 -4.46 7.93
N GLY A 75 -14.91 -4.28 9.24
CA GLY A 75 -15.79 -5.10 10.07
C GLY A 75 -15.25 -6.50 10.39
N PRO A 76 -16.09 -7.38 10.94
CA PRO A 76 -15.71 -8.76 11.21
C PRO A 76 -15.60 -9.57 9.90
N GLY A 77 -14.47 -10.24 9.68
CA GLY A 77 -14.25 -11.13 8.55
C GLY A 77 -14.12 -12.60 8.94
N VAL A 78 -14.14 -13.48 7.93
CA VAL A 78 -14.00 -14.94 8.12
C VAL A 78 -12.63 -15.32 8.70
N TYR A 79 -11.59 -14.56 8.34
CA TYR A 79 -10.20 -14.86 8.66
C TYR A 79 -9.58 -13.87 9.65
N ALA A 80 -10.05 -12.63 9.72
CA ALA A 80 -9.61 -11.66 10.70
C ALA A 80 -10.66 -10.57 10.91
N HIS A 81 -10.57 -9.87 12.03
CA HIS A 81 -11.29 -8.64 12.29
C HIS A 81 -10.54 -7.46 11.68
N GLY A 82 -11.28 -6.64 10.95
CA GLY A 82 -10.76 -5.50 10.23
C GLY A 82 -11.05 -4.15 10.91
N THR A 83 -11.02 -3.09 10.12
CA THR A 83 -11.27 -1.73 10.58
C THR A 83 -12.68 -1.61 11.17
N ASP A 84 -12.83 -0.89 12.28
CA ASP A 84 -14.09 -0.79 13.05
C ASP A 84 -14.66 -2.13 13.56
N ALA A 85 -13.83 -3.16 13.64
CA ALA A 85 -14.08 -4.36 14.42
C ALA A 85 -13.01 -4.57 15.49
N ALA A 86 -13.30 -5.47 16.42
CA ALA A 86 -12.39 -5.92 17.46
C ALA A 86 -12.73 -7.37 17.81
N GLY A 87 -11.76 -8.09 18.37
CA GLY A 87 -11.93 -9.48 18.78
C GLY A 87 -10.69 -10.33 18.49
N PRO A 88 -10.61 -11.54 19.07
CA PRO A 88 -9.48 -12.43 18.84
C PRO A 88 -9.45 -12.93 17.40
N MET A 89 -8.28 -13.22 16.86
CA MET A 89 -8.16 -13.76 15.51
C MET A 89 -8.94 -15.08 15.38
N PRO A 90 -9.85 -15.22 14.39
CA PRO A 90 -10.55 -16.47 14.13
C PRO A 90 -9.58 -17.64 13.91
N THR A 91 -9.96 -18.85 14.35
CA THR A 91 -9.15 -20.07 14.13
C THR A 91 -8.79 -20.29 12.66
N LYS A 92 -9.70 -19.94 11.74
CA LYS A 92 -9.45 -20.00 10.30
C LYS A 92 -8.33 -19.03 9.86
N GLY A 93 -8.28 -17.83 10.44
CA GLY A 93 -7.21 -16.84 10.25
C GLY A 93 -5.84 -17.38 10.58
N ARG A 94 -5.72 -18.04 11.74
CA ARG A 94 -4.46 -18.67 12.16
C ARG A 94 -3.99 -19.74 11.16
N GLY A 95 -4.93 -20.47 10.56
CA GLY A 95 -4.66 -21.44 9.50
C GLY A 95 -4.22 -20.77 8.19
N LEU A 96 -4.91 -19.69 7.80
CA LEU A 96 -4.59 -18.89 6.62
C LEU A 96 -3.17 -18.33 6.69
N LEU A 97 -2.79 -17.71 7.80
CA LEU A 97 -1.45 -17.12 7.97
C LEU A 97 -0.35 -18.18 7.86
N LYS A 98 -0.53 -19.35 8.48
CA LYS A 98 0.45 -20.45 8.36
C LYS A 98 0.60 -20.92 6.92
N GLU A 99 -0.50 -20.97 6.19
CA GLU A 99 -0.49 -21.39 4.78
C GLU A 99 0.14 -20.34 3.86
N MET A 100 -0.16 -19.06 4.10
CA MET A 100 0.53 -17.95 3.43
C MET A 100 2.04 -17.98 3.65
N ASP A 101 2.48 -18.24 4.88
CA ASP A 101 3.90 -18.34 5.24
C ASP A 101 4.57 -19.52 4.51
N ARG A 102 3.90 -20.70 4.49
CA ARG A 102 4.34 -21.88 3.74
C ARG A 102 4.51 -21.59 2.24
N LEU A 103 3.59 -20.83 1.65
CA LEU A 103 3.63 -20.44 0.23
C LEU A 103 4.67 -19.34 -0.05
N GLY A 104 5.15 -18.64 0.99
CA GLY A 104 6.03 -17.48 0.83
C GLY A 104 5.29 -16.24 0.30
N MET A 105 4.01 -16.10 0.64
CA MET A 105 3.22 -14.91 0.31
C MET A 105 3.63 -13.72 1.19
N ILE A 106 3.22 -12.52 0.76
CA ILE A 106 3.33 -11.30 1.55
C ILE A 106 2.06 -11.16 2.39
N LEU A 107 2.22 -10.95 3.69
CA LEU A 107 1.13 -10.53 4.55
C LEU A 107 0.94 -9.02 4.41
N ASP A 108 -0.25 -8.63 3.98
CA ASP A 108 -0.69 -7.24 4.02
C ASP A 108 -1.42 -6.97 5.33
N VAL A 109 -0.84 -6.13 6.20
CA VAL A 109 -1.43 -5.83 7.50
C VAL A 109 -2.41 -4.67 7.46
N THR A 110 -2.57 -4.01 6.31
CA THR A 110 -3.61 -3.00 6.12
C THR A 110 -4.98 -3.56 6.52
N HIS A 111 -5.85 -2.70 7.04
CA HIS A 111 -7.19 -3.02 7.54
C HIS A 111 -7.31 -3.85 8.82
N LEU A 112 -6.32 -4.66 9.24
CA LEU A 112 -6.42 -5.44 10.48
C LEU A 112 -6.75 -4.53 11.68
N CYS A 113 -7.67 -4.98 12.55
CA CYS A 113 -7.85 -4.34 13.84
C CYS A 113 -6.58 -4.51 14.71
N ASP A 114 -6.43 -3.69 15.73
CA ASP A 114 -5.21 -3.65 16.55
C ASP A 114 -4.86 -5.03 17.15
N GLU A 115 -5.83 -5.77 17.67
CA GLU A 115 -5.59 -7.10 18.23
C GLU A 115 -5.13 -8.09 17.16
N ASN A 116 -5.80 -8.11 15.99
CA ASN A 116 -5.47 -9.04 14.91
C ASN A 116 -4.16 -8.67 14.20
N PHE A 117 -3.77 -7.39 14.20
CA PHE A 117 -2.45 -6.97 13.75
C PHE A 117 -1.36 -7.66 14.57
N TRP A 118 -1.42 -7.58 15.91
CA TRP A 118 -0.41 -8.18 16.78
C TRP A 118 -0.44 -9.71 16.72
N GLU A 119 -1.63 -10.32 16.77
CA GLU A 119 -1.76 -11.77 16.61
C GLU A 119 -1.22 -12.25 15.25
N ALA A 120 -1.42 -11.48 14.17
CA ALA A 120 -0.90 -11.83 12.86
C ALA A 120 0.63 -11.86 12.84
N LEU A 121 1.28 -10.84 13.43
CA LEU A 121 2.75 -10.76 13.48
C LEU A 121 3.37 -11.86 14.37
N GLU A 122 2.67 -12.33 15.40
CA GLU A 122 3.09 -13.47 16.20
C GLU A 122 3.04 -14.79 15.41
N ILE A 123 2.02 -14.98 14.58
CA ILE A 123 1.79 -16.24 13.85
C ILE A 123 2.61 -16.30 12.57
N PHE A 124 2.66 -15.21 11.82
CA PHE A 124 3.25 -15.14 10.49
C PHE A 124 4.68 -14.62 10.58
N GLN A 125 5.66 -15.41 10.11
CA GLN A 125 7.09 -15.06 10.19
C GLN A 125 7.66 -14.57 8.86
N GLY A 126 6.91 -14.69 7.77
CA GLY A 126 7.27 -14.21 6.44
C GLY A 126 7.30 -12.69 6.27
N PRO A 127 7.34 -12.21 5.02
CA PRO A 127 7.44 -10.79 4.70
C PRO A 127 6.12 -10.03 4.88
N VAL A 128 6.20 -8.83 5.45
CA VAL A 128 5.05 -7.99 5.81
C VAL A 128 5.16 -6.63 5.14
N TRP A 129 4.04 -6.09 4.65
CA TRP A 129 3.91 -4.68 4.28
C TRP A 129 2.59 -4.11 4.79
N ALA A 130 2.44 -2.78 4.72
CA ALA A 130 1.14 -2.13 4.75
C ALA A 130 0.95 -1.44 3.40
N SER A 131 0.07 -1.97 2.56
CA SER A 131 -0.16 -1.48 1.19
C SER A 131 -0.63 -0.03 1.09
N HIS A 132 -1.60 0.38 1.93
CA HIS A 132 -2.19 1.73 1.94
C HIS A 132 -2.57 2.12 3.37
N GLN A 133 -1.68 2.86 4.01
CA GLN A 133 -1.75 3.20 5.41
C GLN A 133 -1.14 4.57 5.74
N ASN A 134 -1.73 5.24 6.74
CA ASN A 134 -1.34 6.51 7.31
C ASN A 134 -1.15 6.41 8.84
N CYS A 135 -0.80 7.54 9.46
CA CYS A 135 -0.39 7.63 10.86
C CYS A 135 -1.54 8.08 11.76
N ARG A 136 -1.85 7.30 12.79
CA ARG A 136 -2.96 7.55 13.71
C ARG A 136 -2.78 8.82 14.54
N VAL A 137 -1.54 9.21 14.83
CA VAL A 137 -1.24 10.46 15.54
C VAL A 137 -1.61 11.71 14.73
N LEU A 138 -1.63 11.60 13.39
CA LEU A 138 -1.97 12.69 12.48
C LEU A 138 -3.44 12.65 12.07
N ALA A 139 -4.03 11.47 11.90
CA ALA A 139 -5.44 11.26 11.61
C ALA A 139 -6.02 10.19 12.57
N PRO A 140 -6.62 10.60 13.72
CA PRO A 140 -7.04 9.65 14.75
C PRO A 140 -8.28 8.84 14.35
N TRP A 141 -8.06 7.60 13.93
CA TRP A 141 -9.06 6.54 13.77
C TRP A 141 -8.35 5.17 13.75
N ASN A 142 -9.06 4.09 14.07
CA ASN A 142 -8.49 2.73 14.15
C ASN A 142 -8.07 2.18 12.76
N ARG A 143 -8.44 2.85 11.67
CA ARG A 143 -7.97 2.55 10.31
C ARG A 143 -6.51 2.89 10.11
N GLN A 144 -5.99 3.92 10.80
CA GLN A 144 -4.58 4.31 10.75
C GLN A 144 -3.76 3.52 11.76
N PHE A 145 -2.46 3.36 11.53
CA PHE A 145 -1.59 2.67 12.48
C PHE A 145 -1.09 3.60 13.58
N ALA A 146 -1.08 3.09 14.81
CA ALA A 146 -0.33 3.68 15.90
C ALA A 146 1.19 3.51 15.66
N ASP A 147 1.99 4.35 16.33
CA ASP A 147 3.44 4.39 16.10
C ASP A 147 4.14 3.05 16.44
N ASP A 148 3.61 2.27 17.39
CA ASP A 148 4.12 0.94 17.72
C ASP A 148 3.83 -0.08 16.61
N GLN A 149 2.65 -0.05 15.99
CA GLN A 149 2.34 -0.84 14.80
C GLN A 149 3.24 -0.46 13.61
N ILE A 150 3.47 0.85 13.39
CA ILE A 150 4.39 1.34 12.35
C ILE A 150 5.81 0.80 12.60
N ARG A 151 6.32 0.92 13.83
CA ARG A 151 7.64 0.37 14.21
C ARG A 151 7.71 -1.13 13.99
N ALA A 152 6.67 -1.89 14.33
CA ALA A 152 6.65 -3.34 14.11
C ALA A 152 6.76 -3.72 12.63
N VAL A 153 6.12 -2.98 11.73
CA VAL A 153 6.28 -3.18 10.27
C VAL A 153 7.72 -2.83 9.83
N ILE A 154 8.28 -1.73 10.32
CA ILE A 154 9.65 -1.30 10.03
C ILE A 154 10.67 -2.36 10.49
N GLU A 155 10.53 -2.87 11.71
CA GLU A 155 11.39 -3.90 12.30
C GLU A 155 11.37 -5.21 11.50
N ARG A 156 10.23 -5.52 10.86
CA ARG A 156 10.07 -6.64 9.93
C ARG A 156 10.62 -6.36 8.52
N GLY A 157 11.25 -5.20 8.31
CA GLY A 157 11.79 -4.78 7.02
C GLY A 157 10.71 -4.40 5.99
N GLY A 158 9.49 -4.16 6.44
CA GLY A 158 8.34 -3.84 5.61
C GLY A 158 8.34 -2.41 5.06
N VAL A 159 7.45 -2.16 4.12
CA VAL A 159 7.19 -0.84 3.53
C VAL A 159 5.74 -0.46 3.81
N LEU A 160 5.50 0.80 4.16
CA LEU A 160 4.17 1.39 4.35
C LEU A 160 3.86 2.29 3.15
N GLY A 161 2.89 1.91 2.33
CA GLY A 161 2.39 2.72 1.22
C GLY A 161 1.39 3.76 1.73
N MET A 162 1.53 5.01 1.30
CA MET A 162 0.69 6.11 1.80
C MET A 162 -0.66 6.17 1.10
N ALA A 163 -1.76 6.25 1.88
CA ALA A 163 -3.14 6.28 1.40
C ALA A 163 -3.66 7.72 1.23
N PHE A 164 -4.36 7.99 0.13
CA PHE A 164 -4.74 9.35 -0.30
C PHE A 164 -6.24 9.63 -0.14
N ASP A 165 -7.00 8.71 0.46
CA ASP A 165 -8.36 8.96 0.91
C ASP A 165 -8.34 10.00 2.03
N ALA A 166 -9.07 11.10 1.83
CA ALA A 166 -9.13 12.23 2.75
C ALA A 166 -9.51 11.83 4.18
N ILE A 167 -10.38 10.82 4.36
CA ILE A 167 -10.73 10.30 5.69
C ILE A 167 -9.52 9.77 6.46
N MET A 168 -8.49 9.32 5.75
CA MET A 168 -7.27 8.78 6.32
C MET A 168 -6.15 9.81 6.52
N MET A 169 -6.32 11.03 6.01
CA MET A 169 -5.25 12.04 5.99
C MET A 169 -5.42 13.11 7.08
N VAL A 170 -6.64 13.38 7.52
CA VAL A 170 -6.94 14.51 8.43
C VAL A 170 -7.71 14.08 9.67
N PRO A 171 -7.48 14.76 10.81
CA PRO A 171 -8.25 14.50 12.02
C PRO A 171 -9.68 15.02 11.87
N GLY A 172 -10.65 14.30 12.46
CA GLY A 172 -12.03 14.78 12.58
C GLY A 172 -12.88 14.67 11.32
N TRP A 173 -12.38 14.02 10.25
CA TRP A 173 -13.18 13.73 9.07
C TRP A 173 -14.46 12.98 9.42
N LYS A 174 -15.59 13.45 8.90
CA LYS A 174 -16.90 12.81 9.07
C LYS A 174 -17.31 12.15 7.76
N HIS A 175 -17.34 10.82 7.74
CA HIS A 175 -17.69 10.04 6.56
C HIS A 175 -19.03 10.49 5.95
N LEU A 176 -19.08 10.65 4.61
CA LEU A 176 -20.23 11.15 3.84
C LEU A 176 -20.75 12.55 4.22
N ARG A 177 -19.97 13.34 4.96
CA ARG A 177 -20.34 14.69 5.41
C ARG A 177 -19.25 15.72 5.14
N SER A 178 -18.01 15.39 5.50
CA SER A 178 -16.84 16.22 5.25
C SER A 178 -16.48 16.25 3.77
N LYS A 179 -15.85 17.34 3.34
CA LYS A 179 -15.26 17.52 2.01
C LYS A 179 -13.81 17.97 2.12
N PRO A 180 -12.96 17.73 1.10
CA PRO A 180 -11.57 18.20 1.11
C PRO A 180 -11.43 19.71 1.34
N GLN A 181 -12.39 20.51 0.87
CA GLN A 181 -12.42 21.96 1.06
C GLN A 181 -12.57 22.38 2.53
N ASP A 182 -13.27 21.59 3.36
CA ASP A 182 -13.46 21.91 4.78
C ASP A 182 -12.13 21.92 5.55
N TYR A 183 -11.14 21.19 5.03
CA TYR A 183 -9.81 21.03 5.63
C TYR A 183 -8.70 21.72 4.82
N GLN A 184 -9.04 22.33 3.67
CA GLN A 184 -8.05 22.80 2.68
C GLN A 184 -7.03 21.70 2.34
N LEU A 185 -7.51 20.46 2.22
CA LEU A 185 -6.66 19.28 2.09
C LEU A 185 -5.86 19.32 0.79
N LYS A 186 -4.55 19.14 0.90
CA LYS A 186 -3.60 19.09 -0.22
C LYS A 186 -2.64 17.91 -0.10
N LEU A 187 -1.99 17.54 -1.19
CA LEU A 187 -0.96 16.50 -1.27
C LEU A 187 0.15 16.72 -0.24
N SER A 188 0.47 17.97 0.09
CA SER A 188 1.42 18.30 1.17
C SER A 188 1.13 17.61 2.52
N ARG A 189 -0.14 17.26 2.79
CA ARG A 189 -0.54 16.52 3.98
C ARG A 189 -0.05 15.07 3.97
N ILE A 190 0.01 14.41 2.81
CA ILE A 190 0.62 13.08 2.73
C ILE A 190 2.12 13.13 3.02
N CYS A 191 2.78 14.22 2.64
CA CYS A 191 4.20 14.41 2.95
C CYS A 191 4.44 14.53 4.47
N GLU A 192 3.46 14.98 5.26
CA GLU A 192 3.56 15.00 6.73
C GLU A 192 3.46 13.59 7.33
N HIS A 193 2.64 12.71 6.73
CA HIS A 193 2.60 11.29 7.10
C HIS A 193 3.90 10.57 6.74
N ILE A 194 4.44 10.83 5.55
CA ILE A 194 5.75 10.34 5.11
C ILE A 194 6.83 10.77 6.12
N ASP A 195 6.88 12.06 6.47
CA ASP A 195 7.85 12.64 7.40
C ASP A 195 7.79 11.98 8.78
N HIS A 196 6.59 11.80 9.33
CA HIS A 196 6.42 11.11 10.61
C HIS A 196 6.97 9.68 10.59
N ILE A 197 6.69 8.89 9.54
CA ILE A 197 7.21 7.52 9.44
C ILE A 197 8.73 7.52 9.24
N CYS A 198 9.27 8.45 8.45
CA CYS A 198 10.71 8.58 8.28
C CYS A 198 11.42 8.92 9.59
N GLN A 199 10.83 9.77 10.43
CA GLN A 199 11.35 10.10 11.76
C GLN A 199 11.31 8.89 12.71
N LEU A 200 10.24 8.09 12.68
CA LEU A 200 10.15 6.84 13.45
C LEU A 200 11.19 5.81 12.99
N ALA A 201 11.44 5.71 11.69
CA ALA A 201 12.38 4.77 11.09
C ALA A 201 13.84 5.24 11.14
N GLY A 202 14.08 6.54 11.30
CA GLY A 202 15.38 7.18 11.06
C GLY A 202 15.86 7.06 9.61
N SER A 203 14.93 6.88 8.65
CA SER A 203 15.24 6.51 7.26
C SER A 203 14.00 6.60 6.36
N ALA A 204 14.17 6.94 5.08
CA ALA A 204 13.10 6.91 4.08
C ALA A 204 12.77 5.51 3.53
N ARG A 205 13.58 4.49 3.83
CA ARG A 205 13.50 3.14 3.21
C ARG A 205 12.21 2.34 3.47
N HIS A 206 11.37 2.78 4.41
CA HIS A 206 10.19 2.05 4.86
C HIS A 206 8.87 2.69 4.43
N VAL A 207 8.92 3.70 3.56
CA VAL A 207 7.73 4.42 3.08
C VAL A 207 7.63 4.30 1.57
N GLY A 208 6.42 4.21 1.03
CA GLY A 208 6.17 4.22 -0.40
C GLY A 208 4.84 4.89 -0.75
N ILE A 209 4.50 4.89 -2.03
CA ILE A 209 3.19 5.36 -2.51
C ILE A 209 2.22 4.18 -2.62
N GLY A 210 1.06 4.28 -1.96
CA GLY A 210 0.02 3.25 -1.91
C GLY A 210 -1.36 3.90 -1.97
N THR A 211 -1.66 4.55 -3.10
CA THR A 211 -2.64 5.65 -3.12
C THR A 211 -4.03 5.30 -2.64
N ASP A 212 -4.46 4.05 -2.82
CA ASP A 212 -5.85 3.62 -2.66
C ASP A 212 -6.83 4.28 -3.66
N LEU A 213 -6.32 4.91 -4.74
CA LEU A 213 -7.18 5.45 -5.79
C LEU A 213 -8.03 4.35 -6.43
N ASP A 214 -9.28 4.68 -6.76
CA ASP A 214 -10.35 3.76 -7.14
C ASP A 214 -10.79 2.78 -6.01
N GLY A 215 -10.30 2.95 -4.77
CA GLY A 215 -10.64 2.14 -3.58
C GLY A 215 -12.02 2.39 -2.96
N GLY A 216 -12.95 3.00 -3.72
CA GLY A 216 -14.30 3.36 -3.23
C GLY A 216 -14.50 4.87 -2.98
N TYR A 217 -13.57 5.70 -3.45
CA TYR A 217 -13.68 7.15 -3.49
C TYR A 217 -13.12 7.72 -4.80
N GLY A 218 -13.61 8.88 -5.20
CA GLY A 218 -13.10 9.67 -6.32
C GLY A 218 -12.61 11.05 -5.89
N THR A 219 -12.72 12.03 -6.78
CA THR A 219 -12.26 13.40 -6.51
C THR A 219 -12.97 14.05 -5.31
N GLU A 220 -14.14 13.53 -4.91
CA GLU A 220 -14.89 14.01 -3.75
C GLU A 220 -14.24 13.69 -2.39
N GLN A 221 -13.25 12.78 -2.32
CA GLN A 221 -12.48 12.47 -1.11
C GLN A 221 -10.96 12.38 -1.37
N THR A 222 -10.44 13.11 -2.37
CA THR A 222 -8.99 13.27 -2.59
C THR A 222 -8.52 14.68 -2.21
N PRO A 223 -7.21 14.92 -2.06
CA PRO A 223 -6.66 16.26 -1.96
C PRO A 223 -7.07 17.19 -3.12
N LEU A 224 -7.20 18.48 -2.83
CA LEU A 224 -7.66 19.50 -3.78
C LEU A 224 -6.71 19.71 -4.98
N ASP A 225 -5.46 19.29 -4.85
CA ASP A 225 -4.39 19.33 -5.85
C ASP A 225 -4.05 17.93 -6.40
N LEU A 226 -4.99 16.99 -6.31
CA LEU A 226 -4.92 15.65 -6.92
C LEU A 226 -6.18 15.41 -7.78
N ASP A 227 -6.08 15.68 -9.09
CA ASP A 227 -7.15 15.42 -10.06
C ASP A 227 -6.97 14.06 -10.74
N SER A 228 -5.72 13.64 -10.95
CA SER A 228 -5.36 12.36 -11.56
C SER A 228 -4.08 11.77 -10.98
N ILE A 229 -3.82 10.50 -11.28
CA ILE A 229 -2.56 9.83 -10.90
C ILE A 229 -1.30 10.58 -11.37
N ALA A 230 -1.41 11.43 -12.40
CA ALA A 230 -0.29 12.23 -12.88
C ALA A 230 0.15 13.31 -11.87
N ASP A 231 -0.75 13.80 -11.01
CA ASP A 231 -0.44 14.88 -10.07
C ASP A 231 0.47 14.40 -8.91
N LEU A 232 0.62 13.08 -8.74
CA LEU A 232 1.65 12.52 -7.85
C LEU A 232 3.06 12.99 -8.20
N GLN A 233 3.31 13.42 -9.45
CA GLN A 233 4.60 14.00 -9.86
C GLN A 233 4.91 15.33 -9.18
N SER A 234 3.97 15.93 -8.44
CA SER A 234 4.23 17.10 -7.59
C SER A 234 4.90 16.74 -6.25
N ILE A 235 4.74 15.50 -5.76
CA ILE A 235 5.27 15.03 -4.46
C ILE A 235 6.80 15.18 -4.36
N PRO A 236 7.61 14.81 -5.37
CA PRO A 236 9.07 14.99 -5.32
C PRO A 236 9.49 16.41 -4.91
N GLN A 237 8.86 17.45 -5.46
CA GLN A 237 9.21 18.82 -5.08
C GLN A 237 8.86 19.12 -3.62
N MET A 238 7.69 18.68 -3.15
CA MET A 238 7.27 18.86 -1.75
C MET A 238 8.21 18.14 -0.77
N LEU A 239 8.77 16.99 -1.15
CA LEU A 239 9.77 16.28 -0.36
C LEU A 239 11.14 16.97 -0.41
N ARG A 240 11.59 17.48 -1.56
CA ARG A 240 12.82 18.28 -1.66
C ARG A 240 12.76 19.50 -0.74
N ASP A 241 11.62 20.21 -0.74
CA ASP A 241 11.42 21.40 0.10
C ASP A 241 11.47 21.07 1.60
N ARG A 242 11.27 19.79 1.97
CA ARG A 242 11.41 19.25 3.34
C ARG A 242 12.80 18.70 3.65
N GLY A 243 13.74 18.75 2.70
CA GLY A 243 15.14 18.34 2.88
C GLY A 243 15.44 16.88 2.56
N TYR A 244 14.52 16.15 1.93
CA TYR A 244 14.79 14.79 1.45
C TYR A 244 15.77 14.82 0.27
N THR A 245 16.69 13.85 0.26
CA THR A 245 17.63 13.69 -0.85
C THR A 245 16.94 13.08 -2.08
N GLU A 246 17.53 13.23 -3.26
CA GLU A 246 17.01 12.55 -4.47
C GLU A 246 16.98 11.02 -4.29
N GLU A 247 17.93 10.45 -3.53
CA GLU A 247 17.92 9.02 -3.20
C GLU A 247 16.68 8.67 -2.36
N ASP A 248 16.36 9.44 -1.33
CA ASP A 248 15.18 9.20 -0.50
C ASP A 248 13.88 9.34 -1.30
N ILE A 249 13.79 10.38 -2.13
CA ILE A 249 12.63 10.65 -2.98
C ILE A 249 12.41 9.50 -3.96
N GLU A 250 13.45 9.05 -4.66
CA GLU A 250 13.37 7.91 -5.56
C GLU A 250 12.98 6.62 -4.81
N GLY A 251 13.48 6.46 -3.58
CA GLY A 251 13.05 5.45 -2.61
C GLY A 251 11.53 5.44 -2.41
N ILE A 252 11.00 6.57 -1.95
CA ILE A 252 9.57 6.74 -1.62
C ILE A 252 8.70 6.58 -2.86
N MET A 253 9.10 7.17 -4.00
CA MET A 253 8.27 7.18 -5.20
C MET A 253 8.15 5.81 -5.86
N TRP A 254 9.16 4.94 -5.75
CA TRP A 254 9.06 3.60 -6.33
C TRP A 254 10.04 2.57 -5.74
N ARG A 255 11.29 2.95 -5.45
CA ARG A 255 12.38 1.98 -5.24
C ARG A 255 12.21 1.15 -3.97
N ASN A 256 11.63 1.69 -2.91
CA ASN A 256 11.43 0.95 -1.66
C ASN A 256 10.54 -0.29 -1.85
N PHE A 257 9.41 -0.16 -2.56
CA PHE A 257 8.56 -1.30 -2.88
C PHE A 257 9.24 -2.29 -3.83
N ILE A 258 9.97 -1.81 -4.83
CA ILE A 258 10.71 -2.70 -5.74
C ILE A 258 11.78 -3.49 -5.00
N ASP A 259 12.56 -2.86 -4.11
CA ASP A 259 13.60 -3.52 -3.34
C ASP A 259 13.02 -4.49 -2.31
N PHE A 260 11.85 -4.19 -1.73
CA PHE A 260 11.10 -5.14 -0.93
C PHE A 260 10.69 -6.36 -1.77
N LEU A 261 10.03 -6.15 -2.91
CA LEU A 261 9.58 -7.23 -3.79
C LEU A 261 10.76 -8.08 -4.31
N ARG A 262 11.90 -7.49 -4.63
CA ARG A 262 13.13 -8.20 -5.04
C ARG A 262 13.68 -9.15 -3.98
N LYS A 263 13.45 -8.86 -2.69
CA LYS A 263 13.86 -9.72 -1.57
C LYS A 263 12.87 -10.86 -1.35
N VAL A 264 11.59 -10.61 -1.62
CA VAL A 264 10.50 -11.53 -1.30
C VAL A 264 10.20 -12.51 -2.43
N LEU A 265 10.12 -12.02 -3.66
CA LEU A 265 9.82 -12.86 -4.81
C LEU A 265 10.98 -13.82 -5.09
N LYS A 266 10.65 -15.09 -5.31
CA LYS A 266 11.60 -16.14 -5.69
C LYS A 266 11.77 -16.20 -7.20
#